data_AF-A0A8T4KBF9-F1
#
_entry.id   AF-A0A8T4KBF9-F1
#
_cell.length_a   1.000
_cell.length_b   1.000
_cell.length_c   1.000
_cell.angle_alpha   90.00
_cell.angle_beta   90.00
_cell.angle_gamma   90.00
#
_symmetry.space_group_name_H-M   'P 1'
#
loop_
_entity.id
_entity.type
_entity.pdbx_description
1 polymer ?
#
loop_
_entity_poly.entity_id
_entity_poly.type
_entity_poly.pdbx_seq_one_letter_code
_entity_poly.pdbx_strand_id
1 'polypeptide(L)'
;MKIYVAARFEKKDIVRKLYEKLIKIGHKISVDWTSHEPIKPYEKNHKTSSNYSIEDINGVKSCDVMILLSDEGGSGMFVELGVAVLSQILFGKPKFMW
;
A
#
# COMPACT_ATOMS: atom_id res chain seq x y z
N MET A 1 13.90 3.00 7.19
CA MET A 1 13.09 3.55 6.06
C MET A 1 11.63 3.27 6.31
N LYS A 2 10.73 4.17 5.90
CA LYS A 2 9.29 3.94 5.82
C LYS A 2 8.98 3.15 4.55
N ILE A 3 8.28 2.04 4.68
CA ILE A 3 7.97 1.11 3.59
C ILE A 3 6.46 1.05 3.39
N TYR A 4 6.03 1.11 2.14
CA TYR A 4 4.67 0.76 1.74
C TYR A 4 4.72 -0.54 0.93
N VAL A 5 3.82 -1.48 1.21
CA VAL A 5 3.70 -2.74 0.44
C VAL A 5 2.35 -2.75 -0.25
N ALA A 6 2.35 -2.59 -1.57
CA ALA A 6 1.15 -2.75 -2.39
C ALA A 6 0.98 -4.22 -2.79
N ALA A 7 -0.21 -4.77 -2.61
CA ALA A 7 -0.55 -6.13 -3.01
C ALA A 7 -2.05 -6.27 -3.21
N ARG A 8 -2.48 -7.41 -3.76
CA ARG A 8 -3.89 -7.80 -3.75
C ARG A 8 -4.42 -7.92 -2.32
N PHE A 9 -5.67 -7.54 -2.11
CA PHE A 9 -6.33 -7.61 -0.80
C PHE A 9 -6.33 -9.03 -0.21
N GLU A 10 -6.36 -10.07 -1.05
CA GLU A 10 -6.30 -11.47 -0.60
C GLU A 10 -4.92 -11.88 -0.04
N LYS A 11 -3.86 -11.09 -0.27
CA LYS A 11 -2.49 -11.41 0.14
C LYS A 11 -2.11 -10.87 1.53
N LYS A 12 -3.08 -10.43 2.33
CA LYS A 12 -2.86 -9.88 3.69
C LYS A 12 -1.90 -10.68 4.54
N ASP A 13 -2.03 -12.00 4.56
CA ASP A 13 -1.17 -12.84 5.40
C ASP A 13 0.29 -12.84 4.95
N ILE A 14 0.53 -12.73 3.65
CA ILE A 14 1.88 -12.59 3.10
C ILE A 14 2.45 -11.21 3.45
N VAL A 15 1.62 -10.17 3.32
CA VAL A 15 2.01 -8.78 3.61
C VAL A 15 2.32 -8.60 5.10
N ARG A 16 1.53 -9.17 6.01
CA ARG A 16 1.80 -9.16 7.46
C ARG A 16 3.12 -9.84 7.80
N LYS A 17 3.39 -11.02 7.22
CA LYS A 17 4.68 -11.70 7.39
C LYS A 17 5.85 -10.87 6.86
N LEU A 18 5.64 -10.12 5.76
CA LEU A 18 6.65 -9.20 5.25
C LEU A 18 6.83 -8.00 6.18
N TYR A 19 5.75 -7.42 6.72
CA TYR A 19 5.82 -6.35 7.72
C TYR A 19 6.61 -6.77 8.96
N GLU A 20 6.35 -7.95 9.51
CA GLU A 20 7.13 -8.49 10.64
C GLU A 20 8.63 -8.55 10.33
N LYS A 21 9.00 -9.06 9.15
CA LYS A 21 10.40 -9.13 8.71
C LYS A 21 11.02 -7.74 8.55
N LEU A 22 10.31 -6.82 7.90
CA LEU A 22 10.76 -5.45 7.67
C LEU A 22 10.95 -4.69 8.99
N ILE A 23 10.02 -4.82 9.92
CA ILE A 23 10.10 -4.21 11.25
C ILE A 23 11.27 -4.81 12.04
N LYS A 24 11.46 -6.13 11.99
CA LYS A 24 12.56 -6.82 12.68
C LYS A 24 13.95 -6.33 12.25
N ILE A 25 14.09 -5.89 10.99
CA ILE A 25 15.35 -5.32 10.48
C ILE A 25 15.41 -3.78 10.57
N GLY A 26 14.49 -3.15 11.31
CA GLY A 26 14.54 -1.72 11.65
C GLY A 26 13.80 -0.78 10.69
N HIS A 27 13.00 -1.31 9.76
CA HIS A 27 12.12 -0.47 8.94
C HIS A 27 10.82 -0.13 9.68
N LYS A 28 10.10 0.88 9.18
CA LYS A 28 8.76 1.26 9.64
C LYS A 28 7.79 1.05 8.49
N ILE A 29 6.55 0.66 8.78
CA ILE A 29 5.49 0.59 7.78
C ILE A 29 4.80 1.96 7.70
N SER A 30 4.58 2.50 6.50
CA SER A 30 3.93 3.80 6.36
C SER A 30 2.43 3.73 6.67
N VAL A 31 1.74 2.70 6.18
CA VAL A 31 0.33 2.37 6.44
C VAL A 31 0.16 0.86 6.46
N ASP A 32 -0.60 0.35 7.43
CA ASP A 32 -0.98 -1.06 7.52
C ASP A 32 -2.43 -1.26 7.03
N TRP A 33 -2.61 -1.35 5.71
CA TRP A 33 -3.89 -1.65 5.08
C TRP A 33 -4.37 -3.07 5.37
N THR A 34 -3.53 -3.96 5.91
CA THR A 34 -3.96 -5.34 6.17
C THR A 34 -5.02 -5.40 7.29
N SER A 35 -5.16 -4.33 8.06
CA SER A 35 -6.19 -4.11 9.06
C SER A 35 -7.57 -3.72 8.48
N HIS A 36 -7.64 -3.31 7.21
CA HIS A 36 -8.89 -2.89 6.56
C HIS A 36 -9.86 -4.05 6.38
N GLU A 37 -11.16 -3.84 6.58
CA GLU A 37 -12.15 -4.89 6.31
C GLU A 37 -12.66 -4.86 4.85
N PRO A 38 -13.18 -5.98 4.31
CA PRO A 38 -13.83 -5.98 3.00
C PRO A 38 -15.00 -4.98 2.95
N ILE A 39 -15.01 -4.07 1.97
CA ILE A 39 -15.90 -2.90 1.95
C ILE A 39 -17.12 -3.06 1.01
N LYS A 40 -17.30 -4.23 0.39
CA LYS A 40 -18.44 -4.45 -0.53
C LYS A 40 -19.76 -4.61 0.23
N PRO A 41 -20.88 -4.09 -0.28
CA PRO A 41 -21.04 -3.31 -1.52
C PRO A 41 -20.62 -1.84 -1.35
N TYR A 42 -19.97 -1.26 -2.37
CA TYR A 42 -19.39 0.09 -2.27
C TYR A 42 -20.43 1.21 -2.18
N GLU A 43 -21.62 1.01 -2.74
CA GLU A 43 -22.71 1.98 -2.74
C GLU A 43 -23.13 2.32 -1.30
N LYS A 44 -23.09 1.33 -0.41
CA LYS A 44 -23.45 1.48 1.00
C LYS A 44 -22.28 1.90 1.89
N ASN A 45 -21.05 1.65 1.44
CA ASN A 45 -19.83 1.83 2.23
C ASN A 45 -18.87 2.86 1.62
N HIS A 46 -19.37 3.77 0.78
CA HIS A 46 -18.58 4.75 0.04
C HIS A 46 -17.66 5.59 0.93
N LYS A 47 -18.13 5.96 2.14
CA LYS A 47 -17.32 6.72 3.11
C LYS A 47 -16.11 5.93 3.60
N THR A 48 -16.31 4.67 4.00
CA THR A 48 -15.22 3.80 4.45
C THR A 48 -14.24 3.51 3.31
N SER A 49 -14.76 3.23 2.11
CA SER A 49 -13.93 3.01 0.92
C SER A 49 -13.08 4.23 0.56
N SER A 50 -13.67 5.43 0.66
CA SER A 50 -12.94 6.68 0.44
C SER A 50 -11.85 6.89 1.49
N ASN A 51 -12.16 6.64 2.77
CA ASN A 51 -11.18 6.78 3.86
C ASN A 51 -9.99 5.85 3.68
N TYR A 52 -10.21 4.57 3.37
CA TYR A 52 -9.13 3.62 3.12
C TYR A 52 -8.29 4.04 1.91
N SER A 53 -8.95 4.45 0.82
CA SER A 53 -8.23 4.95 -0.38
C SER A 53 -7.34 6.16 -0.06
N ILE A 54 -7.84 7.11 0.73
CA ILE A 54 -7.07 8.30 1.15
C ILE A 54 -5.90 7.89 2.05
N GLU A 55 -6.12 6.96 2.98
CA GLU A 55 -5.09 6.42 3.85
C GLU A 55 -3.97 5.76 3.04
N ASP A 56 -4.32 4.87 2.12
CA ASP A 56 -3.39 4.14 1.26
C ASP A 56 -2.56 5.09 0.37
N ILE A 57 -3.22 6.05 -0.28
CA ILE A 57 -2.54 7.09 -1.08
C ILE A 57 -1.54 7.88 -0.23
N ASN A 58 -1.90 8.24 1.01
CA ASN A 58 -1.00 8.94 1.92
C ASN A 58 0.14 8.02 2.41
N GLY A 59 -0.13 6.74 2.59
CA GLY A 59 0.86 5.71 2.88
C GLY A 59 1.93 5.61 1.80
N VAL A 60 1.52 5.61 0.53
CA VAL A 60 2.42 5.60 -0.62
C VAL A 60 3.24 6.90 -0.67
N LYS A 61 2.60 8.07 -0.61
CA LYS A 61 3.28 9.38 -0.72
C LYS A 61 4.31 9.63 0.40
N SER A 62 4.08 9.05 1.58
CA SER A 62 4.92 9.26 2.77
C SER A 62 6.02 8.21 2.95
N CYS A 63 6.07 7.17 2.12
CA CYS A 63 7.09 6.13 2.21
C CYS A 63 8.40 6.52 1.51
N ASP A 64 9.49 5.87 1.91
CA ASP A 64 10.80 5.99 1.27
C ASP A 64 10.99 4.91 0.19
N VAL A 65 10.36 3.75 0.37
CA VAL A 65 10.39 2.61 -0.55
C VAL A 65 8.98 2.05 -0.70
N MET A 66 8.58 1.81 -1.95
CA MET A 66 7.39 1.05 -2.29
C MET A 66 7.80 -0.33 -2.81
N ILE A 67 7.18 -1.35 -2.23
CA ILE A 67 7.28 -2.76 -2.66
C ILE A 67 5.97 -3.12 -3.33
N LEU A 68 6.03 -3.64 -4.55
CA LEU A 68 4.85 -4.13 -5.26
C LEU A 68 4.87 -5.67 -5.32
N LEU A 69 3.99 -6.32 -4.57
CA LEU A 69 3.76 -7.76 -4.68
C LEU A 69 2.74 -8.02 -5.79
N SER A 70 3.21 -7.94 -7.04
CA SER A 70 2.35 -8.11 -8.22
C SER A 70 1.87 -9.56 -8.40
N ASP A 71 0.70 -9.70 -9.00
CA ASP A 71 0.03 -10.95 -9.37
C ASP A 71 -0.88 -10.65 -10.58
N GLU A 72 -1.53 -11.65 -11.17
CA GLU A 72 -2.36 -11.52 -12.39
C GLU A 72 -3.63 -10.66 -12.22
N GLY A 73 -3.88 -10.10 -11.02
CA GLY A 73 -5.04 -9.25 -10.75
C GLY A 73 -4.82 -8.26 -9.62
N GLY A 74 -5.87 -7.50 -9.27
CA GLY A 74 -5.84 -6.46 -8.23
C GLY A 74 -5.64 -5.06 -8.80
N SER A 75 -6.73 -4.31 -8.97
CA SER A 75 -6.67 -2.95 -9.51
C SER A 75 -6.06 -1.93 -8.55
N GLY A 76 -6.31 -2.08 -7.23
CA GLY A 76 -5.84 -1.14 -6.20
C GLY A 76 -4.32 -0.95 -6.20
N MET A 77 -3.56 -2.05 -6.23
CA MET A 77 -2.09 -1.99 -6.20
C MET A 77 -1.48 -1.24 -7.40
N PHE A 78 -2.14 -1.25 -8.56
CA PHE A 78 -1.69 -0.48 -9.72
C PHE A 78 -2.06 1.00 -9.64
N VAL A 79 -3.15 1.35 -8.94
CA VAL A 79 -3.45 2.74 -8.60
C VAL A 79 -2.38 3.29 -7.66
N GLU A 80 -2.02 2.52 -6.62
CA GLU A 80 -0.92 2.86 -5.70
C GLU A 80 0.42 2.98 -6.42
N LEU A 81 0.70 2.11 -7.40
CA LEU A 81 1.88 2.23 -8.25
C LEU A 81 1.89 3.56 -9.02
N GLY A 82 0.76 3.97 -9.60
CA GLY A 82 0.65 5.26 -10.27
C GLY A 82 0.95 6.44 -9.34
N VAL A 83 0.45 6.39 -8.11
CA VAL A 83 0.73 7.40 -7.07
C VAL A 83 2.23 7.43 -6.72
N ALA A 84 2.86 6.27 -6.59
CA ALA A 84 4.29 6.17 -6.31
C ALA A 84 5.14 6.74 -7.45
N VAL A 85 4.81 6.42 -8.71
CA VAL A 85 5.49 6.96 -9.90
C VAL A 85 5.38 8.48 -9.93
N LEU A 86 4.18 9.03 -9.75
CA LEU A 86 3.99 10.47 -9.71
C LEU A 86 4.75 11.12 -8.55
N SER A 87 4.68 10.53 -7.36
CA SER A 87 5.41 11.03 -6.19
C SER A 87 6.92 11.03 -6.42
N GLN A 88 7.46 9.99 -7.08
CA GLN A 88 8.87 9.90 -7.38
C GLN A 88 9.31 10.97 -8.40
N ILE A 89 8.51 11.22 -9.42
CA ILE A 89 8.75 12.30 -10.40
C ILE A 89 8.78 13.68 -9.71
N LEU A 90 7.83 13.95 -8.81
CA LEU A 90 7.68 15.26 -8.20
C LEU A 90 8.65 15.51 -7.02
N PHE A 91 8.98 14.47 -6.26
CA PHE A 91 9.65 14.60 -4.96
C PHE A 91 10.86 13.69 -4.78
N GLY A 92 11.22 12.88 -5.78
CA GLY A 92 12.34 11.95 -5.72
C GLY A 92 12.13 10.70 -4.85
N LYS A 93 10.89 10.45 -4.39
CA LYS A 93 10.52 9.28 -3.56
C LYS A 93 9.07 8.81 -3.84
N PRO A 94 8.75 7.53 -3.64
CA PRO A 94 9.60 6.46 -3.11
C PRO A 94 10.53 5.83 -4.14
N LYS A 95 11.54 5.09 -3.68
CA LYS A 95 12.29 4.12 -4.51
C LYS A 95 11.42 2.88 -4.74
N PHE A 96 11.59 2.23 -5.87
CA PHE A 96 10.83 1.02 -6.23
C PHE A 96 11.63 -0.25 -5.96
N MET A 97 10.95 -1.25 -5.42
CA MET A 97 11.41 -2.63 -5.39
C MET A 97 10.31 -3.50 -6.02
N TRP A 98 10.65 -4.10 -7.16
CA TRP A 98 9.78 -4.98 -7.94
C TRP A 98 9.94 -6.43 -7.50
#